data_AF-A0A537VUR5-F1
#
_entry.id   AF-A0A537VUR5-F1
#
_cell.length_a   1.000
_cell.length_b   1.000
_cell.length_c   1.000
_cell.angle_alpha   90.00
_cell.angle_beta   90.00
_cell.angle_gamma   90.00
#
_symmetry.space_group_name_H-M   'P 1'
#
loop_
_entity.id
_entity.type
_entity.pdbx_description
1 polymer ?
#
loop_
_entity_poly.entity_id
_entity_poly.type
_entity_poly.pdbx_seq_one_letter_code
_entity_poly.pdbx_strand_id
1 'polypeptide(L)'
;MITMGGTGFDDTSSFDIAVANGDVPRFNYIVPNECEDGHDNCKPEGDPIRQFDDFLAREIPNIMNGQAWGSGDVIIVVYDEGQGGGPNQAKNFAGGHTVLAAIGDPVANGFYGNFANHYSLLRTLEDAFGITTHLGGAATANTLGNIWAP
;
A
#
# COMPACT_ATOMS: atom_id res chain seq x y z
N MET A 1 -11.70 -13.12 -2.28
CA MET A 1 -11.61 -11.64 -2.25
C MET A 1 -12.57 -11.19 -1.16
N ILE A 2 -12.08 -10.45 -0.17
CA ILE A 2 -12.91 -9.81 0.84
C ILE A 2 -13.27 -8.43 0.29
N THR A 3 -14.54 -8.03 0.38
CA THR A 3 -14.92 -6.64 0.08
C THR A 3 -14.61 -5.78 1.30
N MET A 4 -14.33 -4.49 1.11
CA MET A 4 -14.20 -3.58 2.26
C MET A 4 -15.47 -3.57 3.11
N GLY A 5 -16.62 -3.42 2.46
CA GLY A 5 -17.94 -3.49 3.10
C GLY A 5 -19.04 -3.57 2.06
N GLY A 6 -20.18 -2.99 2.38
CA GLY A 6 -21.28 -2.70 1.45
C GLY A 6 -21.02 -1.43 0.64
N THR A 7 -22.10 -0.78 0.21
CA THR A 7 -22.05 0.47 -0.59
C THR A 7 -22.23 1.73 0.27
N GLY A 8 -22.14 1.58 1.60
CA GLY A 8 -22.19 2.71 2.53
C GLY A 8 -20.92 3.55 2.43
N PHE A 9 -21.02 4.81 2.83
CA PHE A 9 -19.85 5.66 2.98
C PHE A 9 -18.92 5.09 4.06
N ASP A 10 -17.62 5.02 3.77
CA ASP A 10 -16.57 4.47 4.64
C ASP A 10 -16.92 3.09 5.25
N ASP A 11 -17.66 2.25 4.52
CA ASP A 11 -18.07 0.94 5.03
C ASP A 11 -16.93 -0.08 4.93
N THR A 12 -16.28 -0.33 6.06
CA THR A 12 -15.20 -1.32 6.25
C THR A 12 -15.69 -2.61 6.93
N SER A 13 -16.99 -2.78 7.14
CA SER A 13 -17.53 -3.81 8.03
C SER A 13 -17.16 -5.25 7.65
N SER A 14 -17.15 -5.57 6.35
CA SER A 14 -16.76 -6.90 5.88
C SER A 14 -15.27 -7.18 6.09
N PHE A 15 -14.43 -6.17 5.87
CA PHE A 15 -13.00 -6.26 6.12
C PHE A 15 -12.70 -6.40 7.61
N ASP A 16 -13.35 -5.60 8.46
CA ASP A 16 -13.17 -5.63 9.92
C ASP A 16 -13.52 -7.00 10.50
N ILE A 17 -14.62 -7.62 10.04
CA ILE A 17 -15.00 -8.98 10.47
C ILE A 17 -13.92 -10.00 10.05
N ALA A 18 -13.40 -9.89 8.83
CA ALA A 18 -12.38 -10.82 8.34
C ALA A 18 -11.06 -10.68 9.11
N VAL A 19 -10.62 -9.45 9.37
CA VAL A 19 -9.42 -9.15 10.19
C VAL A 19 -9.59 -9.68 11.61
N ALA A 20 -10.74 -9.44 12.23
CA ALA A 20 -11.04 -9.89 13.59
C ALA A 20 -11.03 -11.42 13.73
N ASN A 21 -11.51 -12.14 12.72
CA ASN A 21 -11.54 -13.61 12.72
C ASN A 21 -10.24 -14.25 12.20
N GLY A 22 -9.31 -13.46 11.66
CA GLY A 22 -8.11 -13.96 10.98
C GLY A 22 -8.40 -14.61 9.61
N ASP A 23 -9.58 -14.37 9.04
CA ASP A 23 -10.05 -14.93 7.78
C ASP A 23 -9.59 -14.09 6.57
N VAL A 24 -8.34 -13.65 6.57
CA VAL A 24 -7.75 -12.83 5.48
C VAL A 24 -6.84 -13.67 4.56
N PRO A 25 -6.86 -13.43 3.23
CA PRO A 25 -5.86 -13.99 2.32
C PRO A 25 -4.42 -13.62 2.69
N ARG A 26 -3.46 -14.41 2.19
CA ARG A 26 -2.01 -14.07 2.31
C ARG A 26 -1.59 -12.82 1.54
N PHE A 27 -2.40 -12.39 0.56
CA PHE A 27 -2.16 -11.18 -0.21
C PHE A 27 -3.46 -10.39 -0.26
N ASN A 28 -3.43 -9.18 0.27
CA ASN A 28 -4.57 -8.26 0.30
C ASN A 28 -4.20 -6.99 -0.46
N TYR A 29 -5.10 -6.55 -1.34
CA TYR A 29 -4.97 -5.29 -2.05
C TYR A 29 -6.09 -4.37 -1.58
N ILE A 30 -5.73 -3.38 -0.77
CA ILE A 30 -6.66 -2.44 -0.15
C ILE A 30 -6.56 -1.13 -0.93
N VAL A 31 -7.68 -0.70 -1.49
CA VAL A 31 -7.82 0.60 -2.15
C VAL A 31 -8.78 1.40 -1.29
N PRO A 32 -8.36 2.55 -0.72
CA PRO A 32 -9.27 3.42 0.01
C PRO A 32 -10.44 3.85 -0.88
N ASN A 33 -11.53 4.28 -0.26
CA ASN A 33 -12.60 4.90 -1.02
C ASN A 33 -12.16 6.27 -1.56
N GLU A 34 -12.95 6.83 -2.48
CA GLU A 34 -12.65 8.11 -3.15
C GLU A 34 -12.32 9.24 -2.15
N CYS A 35 -12.95 9.29 -0.97
CA CYS A 35 -12.69 10.34 0.01
C CYS A 35 -11.46 10.12 0.90
N GLU A 36 -10.92 8.90 0.93
CA GLU A 36 -9.82 8.49 1.80
C GLU A 36 -8.58 8.06 1.00
N ASP A 37 -8.54 8.28 -0.32
CA ASP A 37 -7.45 7.85 -1.21
C ASP A 37 -6.26 8.82 -1.29
N GLY A 38 -6.38 9.99 -0.65
CA GLY A 38 -5.36 11.03 -0.66
C GLY A 38 -5.40 11.93 -1.88
N HIS A 39 -6.41 11.81 -2.75
CA HIS A 39 -6.60 12.61 -3.94
C HIS A 39 -7.85 13.50 -3.82
N ASP A 40 -9.01 12.96 -3.45
CA ASP A 40 -10.26 13.72 -3.50
C ASP A 40 -10.56 14.49 -2.21
N ASN A 41 -10.98 15.75 -2.39
CA ASN A 41 -11.27 16.66 -1.29
C ASN A 41 -12.76 16.58 -0.92
N CYS A 42 -13.13 15.52 -0.20
CA CYS A 42 -14.49 15.37 0.29
C CYS A 42 -14.80 16.29 1.48
N LYS A 43 -16.07 16.68 1.60
CA LYS A 43 -16.57 17.52 2.70
C LYS A 43 -17.24 16.63 3.76
N PRO A 44 -17.22 17.03 5.06
CA PRO A 44 -16.84 18.35 5.57
C PRO A 44 -15.35 18.54 5.88
N GLU A 45 -14.55 17.48 6.03
CA GLU A 45 -13.15 17.55 6.47
C GLU A 45 -12.33 18.50 5.56
N GLY A 46 -12.38 18.24 4.25
CA GLY A 46 -11.90 19.17 3.26
C GLY A 46 -10.39 19.20 3.04
N ASP A 47 -9.68 18.13 3.41
CA ASP A 47 -8.23 17.96 3.26
C ASP A 47 -7.91 16.50 2.88
N PRO A 48 -7.59 16.21 1.59
CA PRO A 48 -7.41 14.84 1.12
C PRO A 48 -6.26 14.12 1.82
N ILE A 49 -5.18 14.83 2.18
CA ILE A 49 -4.04 14.21 2.86
C ILE A 49 -4.39 13.87 4.29
N ARG A 50 -5.12 14.75 4.99
CA ARG A 50 -5.60 14.46 6.35
C ARG A 50 -6.57 13.27 6.35
N GLN A 51 -7.46 13.18 5.37
CA GLN A 51 -8.41 12.07 5.25
C GLN A 51 -7.68 10.73 5.02
N PHE A 52 -6.67 10.70 4.15
CA PHE A 52 -5.85 9.50 3.99
C PHE A 52 -5.04 9.15 5.25
N ASP A 53 -4.49 10.14 5.94
CA ASP A 53 -3.80 9.94 7.21
C ASP A 53 -4.73 9.34 8.28
N ASP A 54 -5.99 9.80 8.36
CA ASP A 54 -7.01 9.23 9.24
C ASP A 54 -7.37 7.78 8.87
N PHE A 55 -7.48 7.48 7.57
CA PHE A 55 -7.66 6.11 7.09
C PHE A 55 -6.49 5.22 7.54
N LEU A 56 -5.24 5.64 7.32
CA LEU A 56 -4.06 4.86 7.75
C LEU A 56 -4.00 4.70 9.27
N ALA A 57 -4.32 5.75 10.03
CA ALA A 57 -4.34 5.72 11.49
C ALA A 57 -5.41 4.77 12.05
N ARG A 58 -6.49 4.52 11.31
CA ARG A 58 -7.53 3.56 11.65
C ARG A 58 -7.16 2.14 11.20
N GLU A 59 -6.80 1.96 9.94
CA GLU A 59 -6.66 0.64 9.33
C GLU A 59 -5.35 -0.07 9.66
N ILE A 60 -4.22 0.64 9.74
CA ILE A 60 -2.93 -0.01 10.04
C ILE A 60 -2.97 -0.68 11.43
N PRO A 61 -3.39 0.01 12.51
CA PRO A 61 -3.50 -0.64 13.81
C PRO A 61 -4.56 -1.75 13.84
N ASN A 62 -5.68 -1.60 13.11
CA ASN A 62 -6.71 -2.64 13.00
C ASN A 62 -6.12 -3.95 12.44
N ILE A 63 -5.40 -3.85 11.31
CA ILE A 63 -4.71 -4.98 10.67
C ILE A 63 -3.66 -5.58 11.60
N MET A 64 -2.78 -4.76 12.19
CA MET A 64 -1.68 -5.23 13.04
C MET A 64 -2.15 -5.86 14.36
N ASN A 65 -3.36 -5.55 14.81
CA ASN A 65 -3.99 -6.19 15.98
C ASN A 65 -4.86 -7.40 15.60
N GLY A 66 -5.07 -7.66 14.30
CA GLY A 66 -5.88 -8.76 13.81
C GLY A 66 -5.23 -10.13 14.06
N GLN A 67 -6.05 -11.18 14.15
CA GLN A 67 -5.58 -12.53 14.50
C GLN A 67 -4.61 -13.13 13.47
N ALA A 68 -4.71 -12.71 12.21
CA ALA A 68 -3.83 -13.18 11.15
C ALA A 68 -2.45 -12.50 11.14
N TRP A 69 -2.29 -11.34 11.77
CA TRP A 69 -1.02 -10.61 11.78
C TRP A 69 0.00 -11.30 12.68
N GLY A 70 1.19 -11.54 12.14
CA GLY A 70 2.26 -12.24 12.82
C GLY A 70 3.63 -12.06 12.16
N SER A 71 4.52 -13.01 12.44
CA SER A 71 5.88 -12.99 11.90
C SER A 71 5.87 -13.32 10.41
N GLY A 72 6.58 -12.51 9.62
CA GLY A 72 6.61 -12.59 8.16
C GLY A 72 5.63 -11.63 7.47
N ASP A 73 4.74 -10.98 8.21
CA ASP A 73 3.73 -10.09 7.62
C ASP A 73 4.24 -8.67 7.41
N VAL A 74 3.78 -8.06 6.32
CA VAL A 74 4.21 -6.72 5.90
C VAL A 74 3.00 -5.94 5.38
N ILE A 75 2.89 -4.69 5.80
CA ILE A 75 2.03 -3.69 5.17
C ILE A 75 2.92 -2.78 4.33
N ILE A 76 2.54 -2.56 3.07
CA ILE A 76 3.17 -1.59 2.18
C ILE A 76 2.10 -0.55 1.80
N VAL A 77 2.38 0.71 2.11
CA VAL A 77 1.57 1.86 1.69
C VAL A 77 2.31 2.55 0.56
N VAL A 78 1.65 2.71 -0.59
CA VAL A 78 2.23 3.32 -1.79
C VAL A 78 1.16 4.08 -2.56
N TYR A 79 1.51 5.25 -3.09
CA TYR A 79 0.66 5.96 -4.05
C TYR A 79 0.87 5.42 -5.46
N ASP A 80 -0.19 5.33 -6.25
CA ASP A 80 -0.14 4.95 -7.66
C ASP A 80 0.43 6.05 -8.56
N GLU A 81 0.26 7.32 -8.17
CA GLU A 81 0.79 8.47 -8.88
C GLU A 81 1.21 9.62 -7.97
N GLY A 82 2.16 10.44 -8.44
CA GLY A 82 2.57 11.67 -7.77
C GLY A 82 1.83 12.87 -8.33
N GLN A 83 1.42 13.80 -7.47
CA GLN A 83 0.78 15.04 -7.89
C GLN A 83 1.82 16.14 -8.15
N GLY A 84 2.02 16.54 -9.42
CA GLY A 84 2.57 17.83 -9.91
C GLY A 84 3.95 18.34 -9.46
N GLY A 85 4.47 17.94 -8.28
CA GLY A 85 5.60 18.54 -7.58
C GLY A 85 6.88 17.70 -7.55
N GLY A 86 6.89 16.52 -8.17
CA GLY A 86 8.10 15.72 -8.35
C GLY A 86 9.09 16.37 -9.33
N PRO A 87 10.39 16.06 -9.24
CA PRO A 87 11.35 16.49 -10.25
C PRO A 87 10.88 16.00 -11.63
N ASN A 88 10.64 16.96 -12.53
CA ASN A 88 10.07 16.89 -13.89
C ASN A 88 8.66 17.47 -14.08
N GLN A 89 7.92 17.76 -13.00
CA GLN A 89 6.48 18.14 -13.03
C GLN A 89 5.66 17.07 -13.77
N ALA A 90 4.59 16.56 -13.16
CA ALA A 90 3.73 15.58 -13.82
C ALA A 90 3.14 16.21 -15.10
N LYS A 91 3.75 15.94 -16.27
CA LYS A 91 3.19 16.31 -17.57
C LYS A 91 2.47 15.08 -18.12
N ASN A 92 1.21 15.25 -18.50
CA ASN A 92 0.40 14.22 -19.15
C ASN A 92 0.17 12.95 -18.30
N PHE A 93 -0.22 13.09 -17.03
CA PHE A 93 -0.50 11.95 -16.14
C PHE A 93 0.71 11.04 -15.89
N ALA A 94 1.92 11.49 -16.22
CA ALA A 94 3.17 10.81 -15.91
C ALA A 94 3.71 11.22 -14.53
N GLY A 95 2.84 11.16 -13.52
CA GLY A 95 3.25 11.34 -12.12
C GLY A 95 4.39 10.38 -11.75
N GLY A 96 5.21 10.79 -10.79
CA GLY A 96 6.33 10.02 -10.28
C GLY A 96 6.83 10.61 -8.97
N HIS A 97 7.80 9.97 -8.33
CA HIS A 97 8.24 10.34 -6.97
C HIS A 97 7.13 10.14 -5.92
N THR A 98 6.49 8.98 -5.97
CA THR A 98 5.49 8.57 -4.99
C THR A 98 6.14 8.17 -3.67
N VAL A 99 5.41 8.36 -2.57
CA VAL A 99 5.82 7.85 -1.27
C VAL A 99 5.57 6.34 -1.24
N LEU A 100 6.54 5.60 -0.70
CA LEU A 100 6.37 4.22 -0.28
C LEU A 100 6.83 4.11 1.17
N ALA A 101 5.98 3.55 2.02
CA ALA A 101 6.30 3.19 3.39
C ALA A 101 5.98 1.69 3.59
N ALA A 102 6.81 1.00 4.37
CA ALA A 102 6.59 -0.40 4.71
C ALA A 102 6.78 -0.61 6.21
N ILE A 103 5.96 -1.50 6.79
CA ILE A 103 6.03 -1.89 8.20
C ILE A 103 5.81 -3.39 8.32
N GLY A 104 6.60 -4.04 9.17
CA GLY A 104 6.58 -5.49 9.39
C GLY A 104 7.91 -5.96 9.98
N ASP A 105 7.95 -7.12 10.63
CA ASP A 105 9.20 -7.69 11.14
C ASP A 105 10.24 -8.05 10.07
N PRO A 106 9.89 -8.35 8.79
CA PRO A 106 10.89 -8.61 7.77
C PRO A 106 11.41 -7.33 7.12
N VAL A 107 10.85 -6.16 7.44
CA VAL A 107 11.26 -4.89 6.81
C VAL A 107 12.50 -4.35 7.51
N ALA A 108 13.56 -4.09 6.75
CA ALA A 108 14.73 -3.40 7.26
C ALA A 108 14.40 -1.92 7.54
N ASN A 109 14.67 -1.46 8.76
CA ASN A 109 14.46 -0.07 9.14
C ASN A 109 15.44 0.85 8.40
N GLY A 110 14.92 1.85 7.68
CA GLY A 110 15.76 2.84 7.02
C GLY A 110 15.04 3.67 5.96
N PHE A 111 15.82 4.53 5.29
CA PHE A 111 15.40 5.28 4.12
C PHE A 111 16.15 4.78 2.90
N TYR A 112 15.42 4.57 1.80
CA TYR A 112 15.95 4.03 0.56
C TYR A 112 16.00 5.13 -0.50
N GLY A 113 17.21 5.48 -0.95
CA GLY A 113 17.43 6.58 -1.90
C GLY A 113 17.65 6.15 -3.36
N ASN A 114 17.68 4.84 -3.63
CA ASN A 114 17.87 4.34 -4.98
C ASN A 114 16.60 4.51 -5.81
N PHE A 115 16.77 4.71 -7.11
CA PHE A 115 15.64 4.76 -8.02
C PHE A 115 14.88 3.42 -8.01
N ALA A 116 13.58 3.50 -7.77
CA ALA A 116 12.63 2.40 -7.86
C ALA A 116 11.35 2.90 -8.51
N ASN A 117 10.57 1.97 -9.08
CA ASN A 117 9.25 2.25 -9.65
C ASN A 117 8.26 1.14 -9.26
N HIS A 118 7.02 1.21 -9.73
CA HIS A 118 6.00 0.20 -9.44
C HIS A 118 6.39 -1.21 -9.90
N TYR A 119 7.19 -1.34 -10.96
CA TYR A 119 7.72 -2.64 -11.38
C TYR A 119 8.78 -3.18 -10.41
N SER A 120 9.54 -2.32 -9.76
CA SER A 120 10.45 -2.72 -8.67
C SER A 120 9.69 -3.27 -7.47
N LEU A 121 8.56 -2.65 -7.10
CA LEU A 121 7.68 -3.18 -6.06
C LEU A 121 7.09 -4.54 -6.47
N LEU A 122 6.54 -4.65 -7.68
CA LEU A 122 6.00 -5.93 -8.18
C LEU A 122 7.07 -7.03 -8.18
N ARG A 123 8.27 -6.73 -8.70
CA ARG A 123 9.40 -7.67 -8.69
C ARG A 123 9.74 -8.15 -7.28
N THR A 124 9.77 -7.22 -6.32
CA THR A 124 10.06 -7.52 -4.92
C THR A 124 9.00 -8.44 -4.28
N LEU A 125 7.72 -8.21 -4.59
CA LEU A 125 6.62 -9.06 -4.12
C LEU A 125 6.67 -10.44 -4.78
N GLU A 126 6.87 -10.52 -6.10
CA GLU A 126 7.02 -11.80 -6.81
C GLU A 126 8.13 -12.65 -6.19
N ASP A 127 9.31 -12.06 -5.96
CA ASP A 127 10.44 -12.74 -5.31
C ASP A 127 10.05 -13.22 -3.89
N ALA A 128 9.37 -12.39 -3.09
CA ALA A 128 8.94 -12.74 -1.73
C ALA A 128 7.90 -13.88 -1.71
N PHE A 129 7.05 -13.98 -2.73
CA PHE A 129 6.08 -15.07 -2.89
C PHE A 129 6.67 -16.32 -3.59
N GLY A 130 7.97 -16.31 -3.94
CA GLY A 130 8.64 -17.41 -4.63
C GLY A 130 8.24 -17.56 -6.10
N ILE A 131 7.72 -16.51 -6.72
CA ILE A 131 7.35 -16.48 -8.14
C ILE A 131 8.62 -16.24 -8.96
N THR A 132 9.03 -17.24 -9.75
CA THR A 132 10.27 -17.18 -10.54
C THR A 132 10.07 -16.64 -11.95
N THR A 133 8.82 -16.45 -12.38
CA THR A 133 8.48 -15.90 -13.70
C THR A 133 7.82 -14.54 -13.50
N HIS A 134 8.58 -13.48 -13.78
CA HIS A 134 8.17 -12.11 -13.50
C HIS A 134 7.27 -11.52 -14.59
N LEU A 135 6.23 -10.79 -14.18
CA LEU A 135 5.23 -10.22 -15.07
C LEU A 135 5.67 -8.86 -15.65
N GLY A 136 5.52 -8.71 -16.97
CA GLY A 136 5.67 -7.41 -17.64
C GLY A 136 6.99 -6.69 -17.31
N GLY A 137 6.89 -5.44 -16.85
CA GLY A 137 8.07 -4.63 -16.48
C GLY A 137 8.87 -5.17 -15.29
N ALA A 138 8.31 -6.04 -14.45
CA ALA A 138 9.03 -6.65 -13.33
C ALA A 138 10.14 -7.61 -13.81
N ALA A 139 10.03 -8.13 -15.03
CA ALA A 139 11.03 -9.01 -15.64
C ALA A 139 12.40 -8.33 -15.84
N THR A 140 12.42 -7.01 -15.98
CA THR A 140 13.65 -6.23 -16.19
C THR A 140 13.92 -5.21 -15.10
N ALA A 141 12.99 -5.00 -14.17
CA ALA A 141 13.19 -4.12 -13.01
C ALA A 141 14.10 -4.75 -11.95
N ASN A 142 14.86 -3.91 -11.24
CA ASN A 142 15.48 -4.30 -9.99
C ASN A 142 14.44 -4.33 -8.87
N THR A 143 14.66 -5.13 -7.82
CA THR A 143 13.86 -5.10 -6.58
C THR A 143 14.02 -3.76 -5.85
N LEU A 144 13.28 -3.57 -4.75
CA LEU A 144 13.44 -2.46 -3.80
C LEU A 144 14.77 -2.53 -3.00
N GLY A 145 15.75 -3.30 -3.48
CA GLY A 145 17.06 -3.43 -2.87
C GLY A 145 17.02 -4.22 -1.57
N ASN A 146 17.60 -3.65 -0.52
CA ASN A 146 17.75 -4.25 0.79
C ASN A 146 16.55 -3.97 1.71
N ILE A 147 15.34 -3.95 1.16
CA ILE A 147 14.11 -3.70 1.94
C ILE A 147 13.87 -4.79 3.00
N TRP A 148 14.38 -5.99 2.78
CA TRP A 148 14.24 -7.12 3.71
C TRP A 148 15.39 -7.16 4.72
N ALA A 149 15.05 -7.36 5.99
CA ALA A 149 15.98 -7.63 7.06
C ALA A 149 16.75 -8.95 6.77
N PRO A 150 18.03 -9.05 7.17
CA PRO A 150 18.85 -10.25 6.96
C PRO A 150 18.32 -11.51 7.64
#